data_AF-R7QSH9-F1
#
_entry.id   AF-R7QSH9-F1
#
_cell.length_a   1.000
_cell.length_b   1.000
_cell.length_c   1.000
_cell.angle_alpha   90.00
_cell.angle_beta   90.00
_cell.angle_gamma   90.00
#
_symmetry.space_group_name_H-M   'P 1'
#
loop_
_entity.id
_entity.type
_entity.pdbx_description
1 polymer ?
#
loop_
_entity_poly.entity_id
_entity_poly.type
_entity_poly.pdbx_seq_one_letter_code
_entity_poly.pdbx_strand_id
1 'polypeptide(L)'
;MQPTDLPCDVVYAGREILGELSLAESRELLVTNGIGGYASLTLAASLTRSYHGLLIAALRPPLDRTLLLTNLNDAVVYLGRAYHLATDRRRAAAVRRQAARHRAHPAAFAAPTPDYRTHVPVTPARPDPAAAALAPVYSPAGAKSHADVRHDEVVSPAGFELLESFRLEGTVPVFCYAFADALLEKRIWMKHGQNTVYVTYRLRRAVQAIQLRVKALVNHRNHHSRTSASRPHFNYSVNVGRDGSAVSVLFVTPDHQETTLCMRVSSGTAELTNEWVTGFVLSEERARGLPEVDDNLHAASFLLDLPPGGCVTFVASSELDAMRLSLDGDAELAMQHAYEKSLLHKFENARGRSTERQAALADQTLSPLWNEAIFDDRLSPKSMKKRRRASVEPCIKQLVLAADQFIISRGGGRSVVAGFHWFTDWARDVRRTYSSLSTMISLPGLTIVTGRYDVARSILQTFSKYVSKGMLPNRFPDDGSAPTEEDYNNADGTVGF
;
A
#
# COMPACT_ATOMS: atom_id res chain seq x y z
N MET A 1 -16.53 28.55 7.94
CA MET A 1 -15.16 28.49 7.40
C MET A 1 -14.95 27.01 7.06
N GLN A 2 -14.85 26.59 5.79
CA GLN A 2 -14.69 25.16 5.44
C GLN A 2 -13.18 24.85 5.47
N PRO A 3 -12.64 24.17 6.49
CA PRO A 3 -11.27 23.70 6.46
C PRO A 3 -11.25 22.40 5.64
N THR A 4 -10.42 22.41 4.59
CA THR A 4 -9.76 21.26 3.97
C THR A 4 -10.64 20.20 3.30
N ASP A 5 -11.13 20.51 2.09
CA ASP A 5 -11.31 19.46 1.08
C ASP A 5 -9.97 18.76 0.85
N LEU A 6 -10.00 17.42 0.86
CA LEU A 6 -8.84 16.61 0.50
C LEU A 6 -8.47 16.91 -0.95
N PRO A 7 -7.17 16.96 -1.28
CA PRO A 7 -6.76 17.00 -2.67
C PRO A 7 -7.28 15.74 -3.38
N CYS A 8 -8.10 15.95 -4.40
CA CYS A 8 -8.55 14.92 -5.32
C CYS A 8 -8.02 15.26 -6.72
N ASP A 9 -7.71 14.23 -7.50
CA ASP A 9 -7.31 14.33 -8.92
C ASP A 9 -6.02 15.13 -9.18
N VAL A 10 -5.29 15.51 -8.13
CA VAL A 10 -3.94 16.09 -8.24
C VAL A 10 -2.95 15.06 -8.76
N VAL A 11 -3.06 13.84 -8.26
CA VAL A 11 -2.37 12.66 -8.78
C VAL A 11 -3.44 11.84 -9.49
N TYR A 12 -3.39 11.87 -10.82
CA TYR A 12 -4.35 11.22 -11.70
C TYR A 12 -3.60 10.55 -12.86
N ALA A 13 -4.09 9.39 -13.29
CA ALA A 13 -3.65 8.73 -14.52
C ALA A 13 -4.89 8.15 -15.21
N GLY A 14 -5.12 8.51 -16.47
CA GLY A 14 -6.15 7.92 -17.31
C GLY A 14 -5.60 6.78 -18.17
N ARG A 15 -6.38 6.34 -19.15
CA ARG A 15 -6.00 5.24 -20.05
C ARG A 15 -4.75 5.53 -20.87
N GLU A 16 -4.38 6.79 -21.06
CA GLU A 16 -3.14 7.20 -21.73
C GLU A 16 -1.87 6.74 -21.00
N ILE A 17 -1.96 6.51 -19.68
CA ILE A 17 -0.88 5.92 -18.88
C ILE A 17 -1.22 4.46 -18.55
N LEU A 18 -2.47 4.20 -18.12
CA LEU A 18 -2.86 2.90 -17.58
C LEU A 18 -3.06 1.83 -18.65
N GLY A 19 -3.36 2.21 -19.88
CA GLY A 19 -3.54 1.30 -21.01
C GLY A 19 -2.22 0.77 -21.58
N GLU A 20 -1.08 1.34 -21.18
CA GLU A 20 0.26 0.90 -21.60
C GLU A 20 1.01 0.34 -20.39
N LEU A 21 1.28 -0.96 -20.43
CA LEU A 21 1.83 -1.68 -19.28
C LEU A 21 3.15 -1.08 -18.77
N SER A 22 4.07 -0.71 -19.66
CA SER A 22 5.37 -0.14 -19.29
C SER A 22 5.22 1.22 -18.58
N LEU A 23 4.30 2.08 -19.03
CA LEU A 23 3.99 3.35 -18.36
C LEU A 23 3.29 3.15 -17.02
N ALA A 24 2.40 2.16 -16.92
CA ALA A 24 1.72 1.84 -15.67
C ALA A 24 2.66 1.17 -14.65
N GLU A 25 3.59 0.33 -15.09
CA GLU A 25 4.61 -0.33 -14.27
C GLU A 25 5.72 0.64 -13.81
N SER A 26 5.97 1.73 -14.55
CA SER A 26 6.96 2.75 -14.17
C SER A 26 6.50 3.68 -13.04
N ARG A 27 5.27 3.51 -12.54
CA ARG A 27 4.67 4.34 -11.50
C ARG A 27 4.18 3.46 -10.36
N GLU A 28 4.49 3.86 -9.15
CA GLU A 28 4.25 3.05 -7.95
C GLU A 28 3.46 3.85 -6.93
N LEU A 29 2.59 3.15 -6.22
CA LEU A 29 1.89 3.70 -5.06
C LEU A 29 2.58 3.24 -3.79
N LEU A 30 2.52 4.07 -2.76
CA LEU A 30 2.93 3.74 -1.40
C LEU A 30 1.84 4.22 -0.44
N VAL A 31 1.39 3.31 0.43
CA VAL A 31 0.49 3.63 1.54
C VAL A 31 1.07 3.03 2.81
N THR A 32 1.38 3.85 3.81
CA THR A 32 2.03 3.40 5.05
C THR A 32 1.07 3.47 6.23
N ASN A 33 1.42 2.75 7.29
CA ASN A 33 0.65 2.71 8.54
C ASN A 33 1.28 3.51 9.69
N GLY A 34 2.36 4.27 9.45
CA GLY A 34 3.02 5.05 10.49
C GLY A 34 3.75 4.24 11.58
N ILE A 35 3.88 2.91 11.40
CA ILE A 35 4.68 2.03 12.27
C ILE A 35 5.73 1.23 11.48
N GLY A 36 6.00 1.63 10.22
CA GLY A 36 6.99 1.00 9.34
C GLY A 36 6.43 -0.05 8.39
N GLY A 37 5.16 -0.47 8.57
CA GLY A 37 4.45 -1.29 7.61
C GLY A 37 3.84 -0.46 6.47
N TYR A 38 3.65 -1.10 5.32
CA TYR A 38 3.15 -0.43 4.12
C TYR A 38 2.48 -1.39 3.12
N ALA A 39 1.78 -0.80 2.16
CA ALA A 39 1.31 -1.41 0.93
C ALA A 39 1.95 -0.67 -0.26
N SER A 40 2.41 -1.43 -1.26
CA SER A 40 3.07 -0.89 -2.46
C SER A 40 2.79 -1.78 -3.66
N LEU A 41 2.40 -1.18 -4.78
CA LEU A 41 2.15 -1.84 -6.06
C LEU A 41 2.49 -0.88 -7.20
N THR A 42 2.59 -1.39 -8.42
CA THR A 42 2.55 -0.52 -9.61
C THR A 42 1.13 0.03 -9.84
N LEU A 43 0.97 1.04 -10.69
CA LEU A 43 -0.36 1.48 -11.13
C LEU A 43 -1.09 0.43 -11.98
N ALA A 44 -0.37 -0.54 -12.56
CA ALA A 44 -0.97 -1.72 -13.18
C ALA A 44 -1.49 -2.75 -12.15
N ALA A 45 -1.25 -2.52 -10.85
CA ALA A 45 -1.44 -3.47 -9.75
C ALA A 45 -0.61 -4.76 -9.88
N SER A 46 0.51 -4.70 -10.62
CA SER A 46 1.45 -5.80 -10.82
C SER A 46 2.64 -5.74 -9.85
N LEU A 47 3.33 -6.89 -9.73
CA LEU A 47 4.52 -7.05 -8.90
C LEU A 47 5.77 -6.99 -9.77
N THR A 48 6.53 -5.91 -9.70
CA THR A 48 7.79 -5.74 -10.44
C THR A 48 9.02 -5.82 -9.53
N ARG A 49 8.80 -5.81 -8.20
CA ARG A 49 9.81 -5.65 -7.15
C ARG A 49 9.56 -6.57 -5.95
N SER A 50 10.61 -6.92 -5.21
CA SER A 50 10.51 -7.86 -4.07
C SER A 50 9.73 -7.29 -2.89
N TYR A 51 9.50 -5.99 -2.91
CA TYR A 51 8.85 -5.19 -1.86
C TYR A 51 7.47 -4.70 -2.27
N HIS A 52 6.95 -5.16 -3.41
CA HIS A 52 5.54 -4.99 -3.72
C HIS A 52 4.70 -5.98 -2.93
N GLY A 53 3.57 -5.50 -2.42
CA GLY A 53 2.65 -6.24 -1.58
C GLY A 53 1.52 -5.34 -1.07
N LEU A 54 0.39 -5.94 -0.71
CA LEU A 54 -0.72 -5.22 -0.08
C LEU A 54 -0.59 -5.14 1.44
N LEU A 55 0.17 -6.03 2.07
CA LEU A 55 0.52 -5.94 3.48
C LEU A 55 1.96 -6.40 3.70
N ILE A 56 2.86 -5.43 3.81
CA ILE A 56 4.21 -5.61 4.35
C ILE A 56 4.14 -5.16 5.80
N ALA A 57 4.01 -6.12 6.71
CA ALA A 57 3.85 -5.87 8.13
C ALA A 57 5.21 -5.63 8.78
N ALA A 58 5.32 -4.58 9.60
CA ALA A 58 6.46 -4.43 10.50
C ALA A 58 6.19 -5.24 11.76
N LEU A 59 6.71 -6.47 11.85
CA LEU A 59 6.42 -7.39 12.96
C LEU A 59 7.08 -6.96 14.27
N ARG A 60 8.15 -6.16 14.19
CA ARG A 60 8.77 -5.47 15.32
C ARG A 60 8.94 -3.98 15.00
N PRO A 61 7.87 -3.17 15.06
CA PRO A 61 7.87 -1.80 14.57
C PRO A 61 9.07 -0.94 15.02
N PRO A 62 9.75 -0.23 14.10
CA PRO A 62 9.50 -0.13 12.65
C PRO A 62 10.20 -1.19 11.79
N LEU A 63 10.80 -2.19 12.43
CA LEU A 63 11.67 -3.21 11.83
C LEU A 63 10.88 -4.47 11.47
N ASP A 64 11.61 -5.45 10.94
CA ASP A 64 11.10 -6.79 10.64
C ASP A 64 9.94 -6.79 9.64
N ARG A 65 10.20 -6.11 8.52
CA ARG A 65 9.24 -5.95 7.43
C ARG A 65 9.06 -7.28 6.69
N THR A 66 7.89 -7.86 6.88
CA THR A 66 7.51 -9.17 6.34
C THR A 66 6.31 -9.04 5.42
N LEU A 67 6.45 -9.54 4.19
CA LEU A 67 5.36 -9.65 3.23
C LEU A 67 4.39 -10.75 3.69
N LEU A 68 3.15 -10.37 4.04
CA LEU A 68 2.10 -11.30 4.46
C LEU A 68 1.00 -11.45 3.40
N LEU A 69 0.52 -10.34 2.85
CA LEU A 69 -0.43 -10.33 1.74
C LEU A 69 0.27 -9.75 0.50
N THR A 70 0.54 -10.59 -0.48
CA THR A 70 1.21 -10.19 -1.72
C THR A 70 0.27 -9.40 -2.62
N ASN A 71 -0.85 -10.00 -3.02
CA ASN A 71 -1.81 -9.34 -3.89
C ASN A 71 -3.19 -9.96 -3.72
N LEU A 72 -4.20 -9.24 -4.18
CA LEU A 72 -5.50 -9.79 -4.46
C LEU A 72 -5.54 -10.06 -5.97
N ASN A 73 -5.77 -11.31 -6.37
CA ASN A 73 -6.01 -11.65 -7.77
C ASN A 73 -7.52 -11.66 -8.01
N ASP A 74 -8.07 -10.45 -8.12
CA ASP A 74 -9.51 -10.18 -8.25
C ASP A 74 -10.02 -10.36 -9.69
N ALA A 75 -11.19 -10.99 -9.79
CA ALA A 75 -11.91 -11.21 -11.05
C ALA A 75 -13.42 -11.14 -10.81
N VAL A 76 -14.17 -10.77 -11.85
CA VAL A 76 -15.63 -10.63 -11.77
C VAL A 76 -16.31 -11.46 -12.85
N VAL A 77 -17.47 -12.05 -12.54
CA VAL A 77 -18.41 -12.57 -13.52
C VAL A 77 -19.55 -11.58 -13.67
N TYR A 78 -19.78 -11.15 -14.91
CA TYR A 78 -20.80 -10.19 -15.24
C TYR A 78 -21.35 -10.45 -16.63
N LEU A 79 -22.68 -10.47 -16.79
CA LEU A 79 -23.37 -10.76 -18.05
C LEU A 79 -22.87 -12.06 -18.72
N GLY A 80 -22.63 -13.10 -17.91
CA GLY A 80 -22.14 -14.41 -18.37
C GLY A 80 -20.68 -14.43 -18.85
N ARG A 81 -19.91 -13.37 -18.61
CA ARG A 81 -18.50 -13.25 -18.99
C ARG A 81 -17.61 -12.99 -17.77
N ALA A 82 -16.41 -13.57 -17.79
CA ALA A 82 -15.40 -13.33 -16.78
C ALA A 82 -14.46 -12.19 -17.19
N TYR A 83 -14.17 -11.28 -16.26
CA TYR A 83 -13.23 -10.19 -16.41
C TYR A 83 -12.20 -10.25 -15.27
N HIS A 84 -10.91 -10.33 -15.60
CA HIS A 84 -9.85 -10.32 -14.59
C HIS A 84 -9.37 -8.89 -14.36
N LEU A 85 -9.35 -8.45 -13.10
CA LEU A 85 -8.97 -7.08 -12.71
C LEU A 85 -7.50 -7.00 -12.30
N ALA A 86 -6.93 -8.11 -11.83
CA ALA A 86 -5.53 -8.21 -11.48
C ALA A 86 -4.61 -8.25 -12.71
N THR A 87 -3.36 -7.82 -12.53
CA THR A 87 -2.31 -7.88 -13.54
C THR A 87 -1.11 -8.61 -12.98
N ASP A 88 -0.73 -9.72 -13.62
CA ASP A 88 0.46 -10.46 -13.21
C ASP A 88 1.40 -10.70 -14.39
N ARG A 89 2.67 -10.34 -14.19
CA ARG A 89 3.76 -10.71 -15.10
C ARG A 89 4.37 -12.03 -14.62
N ARG A 90 4.31 -13.07 -15.45
CA ARG A 90 4.78 -14.41 -15.09
C ARG A 90 5.59 -15.11 -16.17
N ARG A 91 6.38 -16.11 -15.79
CA ARG A 91 7.04 -17.03 -16.72
C ARG A 91 6.00 -17.82 -17.51
N ALA A 92 6.11 -17.82 -18.83
CA ALA A 92 5.20 -18.53 -19.74
C ALA A 92 5.11 -20.03 -19.42
N ALA A 93 6.25 -20.65 -19.08
CA ALA A 93 6.30 -22.06 -18.69
C ALA A 93 5.53 -22.35 -17.39
N ALA A 94 5.56 -21.44 -16.41
CA ALA A 94 4.81 -21.60 -15.16
C ALA A 94 3.30 -21.54 -15.42
N VAL A 95 2.85 -20.58 -16.23
CA VAL A 95 1.44 -20.46 -16.65
C VAL A 95 0.95 -21.72 -17.36
N ARG A 96 1.72 -22.25 -18.32
CA ARG A 96 1.36 -23.48 -19.05
C ARG A 96 1.25 -24.70 -18.11
N ARG A 97 2.20 -24.86 -17.19
CA ARG A 97 2.18 -25.96 -16.20
C ARG A 97 0.97 -25.88 -15.27
N GLN A 98 0.65 -24.68 -14.78
CA GLN A 98 -0.50 -24.46 -13.91
C GLN A 98 -1.81 -24.76 -14.64
N ALA A 99 -1.97 -24.26 -15.87
CA ALA A 99 -3.14 -24.53 -16.70
C ALA A 99 -3.31 -26.03 -16.99
N ALA A 100 -2.22 -26.76 -17.23
CA ALA A 100 -2.26 -28.21 -17.42
C ALA A 100 -2.74 -28.95 -16.16
N ARG A 101 -2.27 -28.54 -14.97
CA ARG A 101 -2.73 -29.11 -13.68
C ARG A 101 -4.23 -28.91 -13.46
N HIS A 102 -4.75 -27.71 -13.76
CA HIS A 102 -6.18 -27.42 -13.63
C HIS A 102 -7.05 -28.26 -14.58
N ARG A 103 -6.58 -28.51 -15.80
CA ARG A 103 -7.28 -29.42 -16.74
C ARG A 103 -7.25 -30.88 -16.29
N ALA A 104 -6.16 -31.32 -15.66
CA ALA A 104 -6.00 -32.71 -15.23
C ALA A 104 -6.82 -33.04 -13.96
N HIS A 105 -7.04 -32.07 -13.08
CA HIS A 105 -7.75 -32.28 -11.81
C HIS A 105 -8.90 -31.27 -11.59
N PRO A 106 -9.93 -31.23 -12.46
CA PRO A 106 -11.03 -30.27 -12.32
C PRO A 106 -11.80 -30.42 -10.99
N ALA A 107 -11.89 -31.63 -10.46
CA ALA A 107 -12.58 -31.94 -9.19
C ALA A 107 -11.79 -31.56 -7.93
N ALA A 108 -10.47 -31.36 -8.01
CA ALA A 108 -9.67 -30.89 -6.87
C ALA A 108 -9.88 -29.38 -6.58
N PHE A 109 -10.57 -28.68 -7.48
CA PHE A 109 -10.92 -27.26 -7.40
C PHE A 109 -12.43 -27.03 -7.29
N ALA A 110 -13.23 -28.10 -7.20
CA ALA A 110 -14.62 -27.99 -6.74
C ALA A 110 -14.58 -27.90 -5.22
N ALA A 111 -15.29 -26.93 -4.64
CA ALA A 111 -15.41 -26.77 -3.20
C ALA A 111 -15.74 -28.14 -2.54
N PRO A 112 -15.13 -28.49 -1.40
CA PRO A 112 -15.50 -29.69 -0.68
C PRO A 112 -17.00 -29.61 -0.37
N THR A 113 -17.77 -30.59 -0.84
CA THR A 113 -19.17 -30.74 -0.45
C THR A 113 -19.21 -30.87 1.08
N PRO A 114 -19.91 -29.98 1.81
CA PRO A 114 -20.06 -30.11 3.24
C PRO A 114 -20.76 -31.44 3.53
N ASP A 115 -20.20 -32.26 4.43
CA ASP A 115 -20.90 -33.43 4.96
C ASP A 115 -21.99 -32.94 5.91
N TYR A 116 -23.19 -32.69 5.37
CA TYR A 116 -24.35 -32.19 6.12
C TYR A 116 -25.03 -33.31 6.90
N ARG A 117 -24.37 -33.84 7.94
CA ARG A 117 -25.10 -34.55 9.00
C ARG A 117 -25.57 -33.56 10.06
N THR A 118 -26.66 -32.85 9.77
CA THR A 118 -27.72 -32.44 10.72
C THR A 118 -28.78 -31.57 10.01
N HIS A 119 -30.05 -31.91 10.21
CA HIS A 119 -31.22 -31.39 9.52
C HIS A 119 -31.63 -29.98 10.00
N VAL A 120 -31.66 -29.00 9.09
CA VAL A 120 -32.68 -27.91 9.01
C VAL A 120 -32.82 -27.52 7.53
N PRO A 121 -34.03 -27.48 6.94
CA PRO A 121 -34.18 -27.10 5.53
C PRO A 121 -34.21 -25.57 5.41
N VAL A 122 -33.05 -24.96 5.18
CA VAL A 122 -32.97 -23.69 4.45
C VAL A 122 -32.66 -24.08 3.02
N THR A 123 -33.57 -23.84 2.08
CA THR A 123 -33.31 -24.07 0.65
C THR A 123 -32.18 -23.12 0.22
N PRO A 124 -30.94 -23.59 -0.03
CA PRO A 124 -29.93 -22.71 -0.58
C PRO A 124 -30.33 -22.47 -2.03
N ALA A 125 -30.42 -21.20 -2.45
CA ALA A 125 -30.46 -20.90 -3.87
C ALA A 125 -29.27 -21.61 -4.51
N ARG A 126 -29.56 -22.49 -5.47
CA ARG A 126 -28.54 -23.29 -6.17
C ARG A 126 -27.54 -22.29 -6.78
N PRO A 127 -26.24 -22.35 -6.45
CA PRO A 127 -25.27 -21.45 -7.07
C PRO A 127 -25.33 -21.66 -8.59
N ASP A 128 -25.41 -20.56 -9.33
CA ASP A 128 -25.37 -20.59 -10.79
C ASP A 128 -24.13 -21.40 -11.23
N PRO A 129 -24.24 -22.42 -12.09
CA PRO A 129 -23.09 -23.14 -12.61
C PRO A 129 -22.03 -22.23 -13.26
N ALA A 130 -22.38 -20.99 -13.64
CA ALA A 130 -21.41 -19.97 -14.05
C ALA A 130 -20.53 -19.44 -12.90
N ALA A 131 -21.04 -19.39 -11.66
CA ALA A 131 -20.30 -18.99 -10.46
C ALA A 131 -19.24 -20.03 -10.05
N ALA A 132 -19.53 -21.31 -10.29
CA ALA A 132 -18.55 -22.39 -10.15
C ALA A 132 -17.47 -22.37 -11.26
N ALA A 133 -17.65 -21.54 -12.30
CA ALA A 133 -16.86 -21.53 -13.53
C ALA A 133 -16.10 -20.22 -13.77
N LEU A 134 -15.62 -19.52 -12.73
CA LEU A 134 -14.48 -18.63 -12.96
C LEU A 134 -13.29 -19.51 -13.36
N ALA A 135 -12.72 -19.20 -14.53
CA ALA A 135 -11.53 -19.85 -15.06
C ALA A 135 -10.43 -19.96 -13.97
N PRO A 136 -9.50 -20.93 -14.11
CA PRO A 136 -8.17 -20.85 -13.50
C PRO A 136 -7.71 -19.43 -13.23
N VAL A 137 -7.01 -19.18 -12.11
CA VAL A 137 -6.32 -17.88 -11.88
C VAL A 137 -5.56 -17.42 -13.13
N TYR A 138 -5.10 -18.36 -13.95
CA TYR A 138 -4.41 -18.12 -15.20
C TYR A 138 -4.93 -19.01 -16.33
N SER A 139 -5.29 -18.40 -17.45
CA SER A 139 -5.59 -19.10 -18.70
C SER A 139 -4.54 -18.80 -19.76
N PRO A 140 -4.00 -19.80 -20.48
CA PRO A 140 -3.12 -19.57 -21.62
C PRO A 140 -3.80 -18.74 -22.73
N ALA A 141 -5.13 -18.76 -22.81
CA ALA A 141 -5.91 -18.08 -23.84
C ALA A 141 -5.96 -16.55 -23.67
N GLY A 142 -5.53 -16.02 -22.52
CA GLY A 142 -5.45 -14.57 -22.24
C GLY A 142 -4.03 -14.05 -22.04
N ALA A 143 -3.01 -14.89 -22.29
CA ALA A 143 -1.62 -14.50 -22.18
C ALA A 143 -1.22 -13.62 -23.37
N LYS A 144 -0.97 -12.34 -23.11
CA LYS A 144 -0.50 -11.39 -24.14
C LYS A 144 1.01 -11.18 -24.00
N SER A 145 1.71 -11.26 -25.14
CA SER A 145 3.05 -10.74 -25.28
C SER A 145 2.95 -9.23 -25.52
N HIS A 146 3.56 -8.43 -24.66
CA HIS A 146 3.72 -7.00 -24.90
C HIS A 146 5.12 -6.74 -25.44
N ALA A 147 5.30 -5.68 -26.24
CA ALA A 147 6.60 -5.34 -26.83
C ALA A 147 7.72 -5.22 -25.78
N ASP A 148 7.37 -4.77 -24.57
CA ASP A 148 8.27 -4.58 -23.44
C ASP A 148 8.37 -5.80 -22.50
N VAL A 149 7.84 -6.94 -22.93
CA VAL A 149 7.85 -8.21 -22.18
C VAL A 149 8.73 -9.22 -22.90
N ARG A 150 9.63 -9.88 -22.16
CA ARG A 150 10.54 -10.89 -22.73
C ARG A 150 9.74 -12.05 -23.32
N HIS A 151 10.31 -12.71 -24.32
CA HIS A 151 9.63 -13.79 -25.05
C HIS A 151 9.22 -15.00 -24.17
N ASP A 152 9.87 -15.19 -23.02
CA ASP A 152 9.61 -16.28 -22.08
C ASP A 152 8.66 -15.89 -20.94
N GLU A 153 8.12 -14.68 -21.01
CA GLU A 153 7.20 -14.08 -20.07
C GLU A 153 5.85 -13.82 -20.73
N VAL A 154 4.82 -13.77 -19.91
CA VAL A 154 3.47 -13.41 -20.31
C VAL A 154 2.83 -12.55 -19.25
N VAL A 155 1.92 -11.68 -19.67
CA VAL A 155 1.04 -10.96 -18.76
C VAL A 155 -0.29 -11.68 -18.76
N SER A 156 -0.63 -12.25 -17.61
CA SER A 156 -1.86 -13.00 -17.41
C SER A 156 -2.08 -13.15 -15.91
N PRO A 157 -3.23 -12.75 -15.36
CA PRO A 157 -4.23 -11.90 -16.03
C PRO A 157 -3.66 -10.53 -16.44
N ALA A 158 -4.32 -9.87 -17.38
CA ALA A 158 -3.93 -8.56 -17.94
C ALA A 158 -4.97 -7.47 -17.57
N GLY A 159 -5.32 -7.38 -16.29
CA GLY A 159 -6.40 -6.52 -15.81
C GLY A 159 -6.16 -5.02 -15.98
N PHE A 160 -4.92 -4.59 -16.19
CA PHE A 160 -4.58 -3.22 -16.55
C PHE A 160 -5.31 -2.75 -17.82
N GLU A 161 -5.67 -3.66 -18.73
CA GLU A 161 -6.45 -3.31 -19.92
C GLU A 161 -7.86 -2.83 -19.58
N LEU A 162 -8.39 -3.20 -18.41
CA LEU A 162 -9.69 -2.78 -17.89
C LEU A 162 -9.59 -1.54 -16.99
N LEU A 163 -8.39 -1.07 -16.66
CA LEU A 163 -8.22 0.15 -15.87
C LEU A 163 -8.61 1.36 -16.72
N GLU A 164 -9.60 2.10 -16.23
CA GLU A 164 -10.09 3.34 -16.83
C GLU A 164 -9.33 4.54 -16.27
N SER A 165 -9.16 4.57 -14.95
CA SER A 165 -8.50 5.68 -14.27
C SER A 165 -7.92 5.25 -12.92
N PHE A 166 -6.91 5.99 -12.50
CA PHE A 166 -6.33 5.97 -11.18
C PHE A 166 -6.33 7.39 -10.63
N ARG A 167 -6.63 7.55 -9.35
CA ARG A 167 -6.45 8.82 -8.64
C ARG A 167 -6.06 8.60 -7.19
N LEU A 168 -5.48 9.63 -6.57
CA LEU A 168 -5.45 9.74 -5.12
C LEU A 168 -6.61 10.59 -4.63
N GLU A 169 -7.33 10.09 -3.63
CA GLU A 169 -8.23 10.86 -2.78
C GLU A 169 -7.54 11.05 -1.44
N GLY A 170 -6.93 12.23 -1.24
CA GLY A 170 -5.97 12.40 -0.15
C GLY A 170 -4.75 11.50 -0.34
N THR A 171 -4.55 10.51 0.55
CA THR A 171 -3.52 9.47 0.34
C THR A 171 -4.08 8.13 -0.14
N VAL A 172 -5.39 8.00 -0.29
CA VAL A 172 -6.06 6.74 -0.62
C VAL A 172 -6.01 6.51 -2.12
N PRO A 173 -5.32 5.46 -2.62
CA PRO A 173 -5.35 5.11 -4.02
C PRO A 173 -6.71 4.55 -4.42
N VAL A 174 -7.23 5.06 -5.53
CA VAL A 174 -8.54 4.70 -6.09
C VAL A 174 -8.35 4.26 -7.53
N PHE A 175 -8.62 2.99 -7.79
CA PHE A 175 -8.62 2.40 -9.12
C PHE A 175 -10.06 2.30 -9.62
N CYS A 176 -10.31 2.69 -10.86
CA CYS A 176 -11.60 2.48 -11.51
C CYS A 176 -11.42 1.54 -12.70
N TYR A 177 -12.16 0.43 -12.69
CA TYR A 177 -12.19 -0.55 -13.75
C TYR A 177 -13.47 -0.40 -14.57
N ALA A 178 -13.36 -0.44 -15.89
CA ALA A 178 -14.48 -0.45 -16.81
C ALA A 178 -14.55 -1.78 -17.57
N PHE A 179 -15.71 -2.41 -17.55
CA PHE A 179 -15.96 -3.65 -18.31
C PHE A 179 -17.44 -3.77 -18.65
N ALA A 180 -17.76 -4.10 -19.91
CA ALA A 180 -19.11 -3.99 -20.44
C ALA A 180 -19.72 -2.59 -20.12
N ASP A 181 -20.87 -2.52 -19.47
CA ASP A 181 -21.47 -1.27 -18.99
C ASP A 181 -21.06 -0.91 -17.55
N ALA A 182 -20.35 -1.79 -16.84
CA ALA A 182 -20.04 -1.64 -15.43
C ALA A 182 -18.83 -0.74 -15.16
N LEU A 183 -18.86 -0.03 -14.01
CA LEU A 183 -17.73 0.69 -13.42
C LEU A 183 -17.55 0.24 -11.97
N LEU A 184 -16.42 -0.39 -11.70
CA LEU A 184 -16.05 -0.88 -10.37
C LEU A 184 -14.90 -0.04 -9.81
N GLU A 185 -15.11 0.53 -8.63
CA GLU A 185 -14.09 1.28 -7.90
C GLU A 185 -13.42 0.38 -6.85
N LYS A 186 -12.10 0.32 -6.83
CA LYS A 186 -11.28 -0.35 -5.81
C LYS A 186 -10.46 0.70 -5.05
N ARG A 187 -10.57 0.72 -3.72
CA ARG A 187 -9.75 1.58 -2.85
C ARG A 187 -8.86 0.76 -1.96
N ILE A 188 -7.70 1.29 -1.61
CA ILE A 188 -6.72 0.64 -0.73
C ILE A 188 -6.27 1.65 0.32
N TRP A 189 -6.26 1.30 1.60
CA TRP A 189 -5.56 2.10 2.60
C TRP A 189 -5.09 1.26 3.77
N MET A 190 -4.12 1.77 4.53
CA MET A 190 -3.69 1.14 5.77
C MET A 190 -4.22 1.89 6.97
N LYS A 191 -4.59 1.15 8.01
CA LYS A 191 -4.99 1.75 9.28
C LYS A 191 -3.76 2.27 10.01
N HIS A 192 -3.75 3.57 10.32
CA HIS A 192 -2.64 4.18 11.05
C HIS A 192 -2.43 3.47 12.40
N GLY A 193 -1.17 3.14 12.71
CA GLY A 193 -0.77 2.45 13.93
C GLY A 193 -0.88 0.93 13.89
N GLN A 194 -1.37 0.32 12.80
CA GLN A 194 -1.62 -1.13 12.74
C GLN A 194 -1.12 -1.75 11.44
N ASN A 195 -0.67 -3.01 11.51
CA ASN A 195 -0.40 -3.84 10.34
C ASN A 195 -1.71 -4.37 9.76
N THR A 196 -2.56 -3.45 9.31
CA THR A 196 -3.91 -3.70 8.78
C THR A 196 -4.12 -2.92 7.49
N VAL A 197 -4.47 -3.63 6.42
CA VAL A 197 -4.87 -3.05 5.13
C VAL A 197 -6.36 -3.26 4.90
N TYR A 198 -7.02 -2.21 4.44
CA TYR A 198 -8.40 -2.22 3.97
C TYR A 198 -8.41 -2.11 2.45
N VAL A 199 -9.24 -2.93 1.82
CA VAL A 199 -9.57 -2.85 0.40
C VAL A 199 -11.08 -2.80 0.26
N THR A 200 -11.62 -1.80 -0.42
CA THR A 200 -13.07 -1.74 -0.71
C THR A 200 -13.32 -1.86 -2.20
N TYR A 201 -14.41 -2.54 -2.53
CA TYR A 201 -14.94 -2.69 -3.88
C TYR A 201 -16.33 -2.08 -3.92
N ARG A 202 -16.53 -1.05 -4.76
CA ARG A 202 -17.82 -0.37 -4.90
C ARG A 202 -18.26 -0.35 -6.36
N LEU A 203 -19.41 -0.96 -6.64
CA LEU A 203 -19.98 -1.00 -7.98
C LEU A 203 -20.71 0.32 -8.26
N ARG A 204 -20.04 1.26 -8.90
CA ARG A 204 -20.56 2.62 -9.16
C ARG A 204 -21.65 2.62 -10.21
N ARG A 205 -21.52 1.76 -11.22
CA ARG A 205 -22.45 1.64 -12.35
C ARG A 205 -22.49 0.19 -12.80
N ALA A 206 -23.68 -0.33 -13.06
CA ALA A 206 -23.95 -1.59 -13.76
C ALA A 206 -25.48 -1.75 -13.92
N VAL A 207 -25.94 -2.49 -14.92
CA VAL A 207 -27.36 -2.86 -15.05
C VAL A 207 -27.80 -3.97 -14.09
N GLN A 208 -26.88 -4.81 -13.62
CA GLN A 208 -27.18 -5.89 -12.67
C GLN A 208 -26.00 -6.15 -11.70
N ALA A 209 -26.22 -7.03 -10.72
CA ALA A 209 -25.17 -7.43 -9.79
C ALA A 209 -24.01 -8.15 -10.50
N ILE A 210 -22.81 -8.01 -9.94
CA ILE A 210 -21.62 -8.78 -10.34
C ILE A 210 -21.28 -9.82 -9.28
N GLN A 211 -20.72 -10.94 -9.71
CA GLN A 211 -20.06 -11.88 -8.80
C GLN A 211 -18.57 -11.53 -8.77
N LEU A 212 -18.09 -11.02 -7.64
CA LEU A 212 -16.69 -10.69 -7.42
C LEU A 212 -16.00 -11.84 -6.69
N ARG A 213 -14.91 -12.35 -7.27
CA ARG A 213 -14.00 -13.31 -6.64
C ARG A 213 -12.68 -12.63 -6.32
N VAL A 214 -12.29 -12.66 -5.05
CA VAL A 214 -11.04 -12.08 -4.55
C VAL A 214 -10.13 -13.22 -4.09
N LYS A 215 -9.06 -13.49 -4.84
CA LYS A 215 -8.11 -14.55 -4.50
C LYS A 215 -6.95 -13.97 -3.71
N ALA A 216 -6.78 -14.40 -2.47
CA ALA A 216 -5.72 -13.90 -1.59
C ALA A 216 -4.41 -14.65 -1.85
N LEU A 217 -3.43 -13.93 -2.41
CA LEU A 217 -2.07 -14.42 -2.55
C LEU A 217 -1.24 -13.97 -1.36
N VAL A 218 -0.70 -14.92 -0.62
CA VAL A 218 0.03 -14.70 0.63
C VAL A 218 1.47 -15.19 0.52
N ASN A 219 2.32 -14.67 1.40
CA ASN A 219 3.71 -15.07 1.52
C ASN A 219 4.16 -14.86 2.98
N HIS A 220 5.39 -15.27 3.29
CA HIS A 220 6.05 -14.93 4.56
C HIS A 220 7.55 -14.82 4.32
N ARG A 221 7.95 -13.66 3.78
CA ARG A 221 9.36 -13.36 3.49
C ARG A 221 9.68 -11.88 3.69
N ASN A 222 10.95 -11.58 3.97
CA ASN A 222 11.45 -10.21 3.88
C ASN A 222 11.74 -9.83 2.41
N HIS A 223 12.21 -8.59 2.20
CA HIS A 223 12.49 -8.03 0.87
C HIS A 223 13.84 -8.48 0.28
N HIS A 224 14.73 -9.10 1.06
CA HIS A 224 16.00 -9.68 0.59
C HIS A 224 15.85 -11.14 0.13
N SER A 225 14.76 -11.81 0.52
CA SER A 225 14.51 -13.22 0.20
C SER A 225 13.57 -13.40 -0.99
N ARG A 226 13.61 -14.61 -1.57
CA ARG A 226 12.68 -15.08 -2.59
C ARG A 226 11.94 -16.30 -2.08
N THR A 227 10.69 -16.48 -2.49
CA THR A 227 9.93 -17.69 -2.15
C THR A 227 9.87 -18.61 -3.36
N SER A 228 10.20 -19.88 -3.15
CA SER A 228 10.03 -20.96 -4.12
C SER A 228 9.03 -21.97 -3.59
N ALA A 229 8.03 -22.33 -4.38
CA ALA A 229 7.01 -23.31 -4.02
C ALA A 229 7.58 -24.71 -3.76
N SER A 230 8.76 -25.02 -4.33
CA SER A 230 9.42 -26.32 -4.13
C SER A 230 10.10 -26.45 -2.77
N ARG A 231 10.52 -25.32 -2.18
CA ARG A 231 11.25 -25.23 -0.92
C ARG A 231 10.92 -23.90 -0.23
N PRO A 232 9.68 -23.71 0.25
CA PRO A 232 9.32 -22.48 0.93
C PRO A 232 10.10 -22.35 2.23
N HIS A 233 10.44 -21.12 2.61
CA HIS A 233 11.17 -20.82 3.86
C HIS A 233 10.24 -20.72 5.08
N PHE A 234 9.04 -21.27 4.99
CA PHE A 234 8.03 -21.28 6.05
C PHE A 234 7.07 -22.45 5.83
N ASN A 235 6.53 -22.95 6.94
CA ASN A 235 5.34 -23.79 6.94
C ASN A 235 4.10 -22.92 7.14
N TYR A 236 2.93 -23.43 6.77
CA TYR A 236 1.69 -22.71 6.99
C TYR A 236 0.51 -23.64 7.27
N SER A 237 -0.50 -23.11 7.94
CA SER A 237 -1.83 -23.71 8.03
C SER A 237 -2.88 -22.64 7.74
N VAL A 238 -3.98 -23.03 7.09
CA VAL A 238 -5.05 -22.12 6.71
C VAL A 238 -6.36 -22.63 7.31
N ASN A 239 -7.08 -21.74 7.98
CA ASN A 239 -8.36 -22.03 8.60
C ASN A 239 -9.41 -21.02 8.14
N VAL A 240 -10.65 -21.46 7.97
CA VAL A 240 -11.81 -20.61 7.68
C VAL A 240 -12.69 -20.49 8.92
N GLY A 241 -13.19 -19.28 9.17
CA GLY A 241 -14.14 -19.00 10.24
C GLY A 241 -15.47 -19.73 10.03
N ARG A 242 -16.24 -19.93 11.11
CA ARG A 242 -17.49 -20.72 11.08
C ARG A 242 -18.54 -20.15 10.12
N ASP A 243 -18.56 -18.85 9.93
CA ASP A 243 -19.47 -18.12 9.04
C ASP A 243 -18.94 -17.98 7.61
N GLY A 244 -17.73 -18.49 7.33
CA GLY A 244 -17.07 -18.35 6.04
C GLY A 244 -16.56 -16.94 5.73
N SER A 245 -16.77 -15.94 6.60
CA SER A 245 -16.41 -14.54 6.30
C SER A 245 -14.96 -14.20 6.64
N ALA A 246 -14.26 -15.10 7.34
CA ALA A 246 -12.90 -14.91 7.83
C ALA A 246 -11.99 -16.08 7.45
N VAL A 247 -10.72 -15.79 7.17
CA VAL A 247 -9.65 -16.77 6.95
C VAL A 247 -8.45 -16.37 7.80
N SER A 248 -7.86 -17.35 8.48
CA SER A 248 -6.60 -17.18 9.21
C SER A 248 -5.52 -18.06 8.60
N VAL A 249 -4.39 -17.48 8.27
CA VAL A 249 -3.17 -18.17 7.84
C VAL A 249 -2.14 -18.05 8.96
N LEU A 250 -1.76 -19.17 9.55
CA LEU A 250 -0.65 -19.23 10.49
C LEU A 250 0.61 -19.61 9.73
N PHE A 251 1.63 -18.76 9.75
CA PHE A 251 2.96 -19.02 9.24
C PHE A 251 3.89 -19.43 10.38
N VAL A 252 4.74 -20.44 10.13
CA VAL A 252 5.77 -20.91 11.07
C VAL A 252 7.10 -20.98 10.35
N THR A 253 8.08 -20.20 10.79
CA THR A 253 9.43 -20.18 10.21
C THR A 253 10.30 -21.32 10.75
N PRO A 254 11.47 -21.61 10.14
CA PRO A 254 12.39 -22.65 10.62
C PRO A 254 12.93 -22.41 12.03
N ASP A 255 13.01 -21.15 12.45
CA ASP A 255 13.36 -20.74 13.81
C ASP A 255 12.14 -20.69 14.76
N HIS A 256 11.01 -21.31 14.36
CA HIS A 256 9.78 -21.43 15.14
C HIS A 256 9.11 -20.11 15.51
N GLN A 257 9.31 -19.05 14.73
CA GLN A 257 8.52 -17.84 14.87
C GLN A 257 7.16 -18.03 14.21
N GLU A 258 6.12 -17.63 14.93
CA GLU A 258 4.74 -17.72 14.48
C GLU A 258 4.20 -16.34 14.14
N THR A 259 3.64 -16.21 12.93
CA THR A 259 2.93 -15.00 12.50
C THR A 259 1.57 -15.40 11.95
N THR A 260 0.50 -14.76 12.42
CA THR A 260 -0.85 -14.98 11.91
C THR A 260 -1.28 -13.83 11.01
N LEU A 261 -1.75 -14.16 9.81
CA LEU A 261 -2.48 -13.26 8.93
C LEU A 261 -3.98 -13.59 9.01
N CYS A 262 -4.79 -12.64 9.43
CA CYS A 262 -6.24 -12.74 9.40
C CYS A 262 -6.78 -11.92 8.22
N MET A 263 -7.68 -12.49 7.44
CA MET A 263 -8.37 -11.87 6.31
C MET A 263 -9.87 -12.00 6.48
N ARG A 264 -10.62 -10.92 6.27
CA ARG A 264 -12.07 -10.87 6.53
C ARG A 264 -12.80 -10.09 5.43
N VAL A 265 -14.05 -10.46 5.17
CA VAL A 265 -14.93 -9.77 4.22
C VAL A 265 -16.25 -9.36 4.88
N SER A 266 -16.77 -8.19 4.52
CA SER A 266 -18.03 -7.66 5.06
C SER A 266 -19.27 -8.44 4.63
N SER A 267 -19.19 -9.18 3.52
CA SER A 267 -20.21 -10.09 3.03
C SER A 267 -19.57 -11.18 2.17
N GLY A 268 -20.32 -12.25 1.90
CA GLY A 268 -19.83 -13.38 1.10
C GLY A 268 -19.07 -14.43 1.91
N THR A 269 -18.44 -15.37 1.20
CA THR A 269 -17.86 -16.58 1.80
C THR A 269 -16.47 -16.87 1.24
N ALA A 270 -15.60 -17.44 2.07
CA ALA A 270 -14.28 -17.87 1.71
C ALA A 270 -14.22 -19.38 1.43
N GLU A 271 -13.51 -19.74 0.37
CA GLU A 271 -13.12 -21.11 0.05
C GLU A 271 -11.62 -21.24 0.25
N LEU A 272 -11.21 -22.23 1.06
CA LEU A 272 -9.80 -22.49 1.29
C LEU A 272 -9.15 -23.10 0.06
N THR A 273 -7.92 -22.68 -0.21
CA THR A 273 -7.10 -23.22 -1.28
C THR A 273 -5.71 -23.53 -0.75
N ASN A 274 -5.05 -24.52 -1.36
CA ASN A 274 -3.68 -24.86 -1.02
C ASN A 274 -2.81 -24.87 -2.28
N GLU A 275 -2.96 -23.84 -3.10
CA GLU A 275 -2.37 -23.79 -4.43
C GLU A 275 -1.20 -22.80 -4.47
N TRP A 276 -0.03 -23.30 -4.86
CA TRP A 276 1.09 -22.44 -5.17
C TRP A 276 0.97 -21.86 -6.58
N VAL A 277 0.95 -20.54 -6.65
CA VAL A 277 1.02 -19.78 -7.89
C VAL A 277 2.48 -19.41 -8.15
N THR A 278 3.05 -19.95 -9.23
CA THR A 278 4.50 -19.89 -9.46
C THR A 278 4.91 -18.94 -10.57
N GLY A 279 6.17 -18.50 -10.54
CA GLY A 279 6.83 -17.84 -11.64
C GLY A 279 6.46 -16.37 -11.83
N PHE A 280 6.11 -15.64 -10.77
CA PHE A 280 5.99 -14.18 -10.81
C PHE A 280 7.34 -13.56 -11.19
N VAL A 281 7.33 -12.62 -12.12
CA VAL A 281 8.55 -12.00 -12.64
C VAL A 281 8.64 -10.57 -12.15
N LEU A 282 9.66 -10.32 -11.34
CA LEU A 282 10.02 -9.01 -10.84
C LEU A 282 10.96 -8.32 -11.82
N SER A 283 10.36 -7.64 -12.80
CA SER A 283 11.07 -7.00 -13.92
C SER A 283 12.14 -5.99 -13.48
N GLU A 284 11.92 -5.28 -12.39
CA GLU A 284 12.86 -4.27 -11.87
C GLU A 284 14.00 -4.90 -11.08
N GLU A 285 13.76 -5.98 -10.33
CA GLU A 285 14.85 -6.72 -9.67
C GLU A 285 15.80 -7.30 -10.71
N ARG A 286 15.24 -7.85 -11.79
CA ARG A 286 16.03 -8.26 -12.94
C ARG A 286 16.84 -7.12 -13.53
N ALA A 287 16.23 -5.94 -13.74
CA ALA A 287 16.93 -4.79 -14.33
C ALA A 287 18.15 -4.38 -13.48
N ARG A 288 18.13 -4.71 -12.18
CA ARG A 288 19.22 -4.50 -11.22
C ARG A 288 20.17 -5.69 -11.09
N GLY A 289 19.95 -6.78 -11.82
CA GLY A 289 20.74 -8.02 -11.75
C GLY A 289 20.47 -8.89 -10.51
N LEU A 290 19.32 -8.70 -9.86
CA LEU A 290 18.92 -9.44 -8.65
C LEU A 290 17.99 -10.62 -9.01
N PRO A 291 17.83 -11.60 -8.10
CA PRO A 291 16.88 -12.71 -8.29
C PRO A 291 15.45 -12.21 -8.57
N GLU A 292 14.91 -12.62 -9.71
CA GLU A 292 13.72 -11.99 -10.31
C GLU A 292 12.44 -12.84 -10.27
N VAL A 293 12.47 -14.04 -9.68
CA VAL A 293 11.32 -14.98 -9.71
C VAL A 293 10.77 -15.21 -8.31
N ASP A 294 9.46 -15.06 -8.11
CA ASP A 294 8.72 -15.40 -6.87
C ASP A 294 7.65 -16.44 -7.14
N ASP A 295 7.34 -17.17 -6.10
CA ASP A 295 6.12 -17.95 -5.97
C ASP A 295 5.30 -17.44 -4.78
N ASN A 296 3.98 -17.43 -4.91
CA ASN A 296 3.05 -17.00 -3.87
C ASN A 296 2.00 -18.09 -3.62
N LEU A 297 1.55 -18.20 -2.37
CA LEU A 297 0.51 -19.14 -2.00
C LEU A 297 -0.87 -18.51 -2.20
N HIS A 298 -1.73 -19.14 -3.00
CA HIS A 298 -3.16 -18.85 -3.00
C HIS A 298 -3.78 -19.55 -1.78
N ALA A 299 -4.06 -18.78 -0.73
CA ALA A 299 -4.54 -19.32 0.56
C ALA A 299 -6.07 -19.44 0.60
N ALA A 300 -6.79 -18.50 0.00
CA ALA A 300 -8.25 -18.55 -0.07
C ALA A 300 -8.81 -17.71 -1.22
N SER A 301 -10.00 -18.09 -1.68
CA SER A 301 -10.85 -17.33 -2.59
C SER A 301 -12.09 -16.84 -1.86
N PHE A 302 -12.31 -15.53 -1.84
CA PHE A 302 -13.55 -14.94 -1.31
C PHE A 302 -14.54 -14.73 -2.46
N LEU A 303 -15.77 -15.19 -2.29
CA LEU A 303 -16.88 -15.12 -3.23
C LEU A 303 -17.91 -14.12 -2.72
N LEU A 304 -18.15 -13.08 -3.50
CA LEU A 304 -18.90 -11.91 -3.09
C LEU A 304 -19.93 -11.58 -4.17
N ASP A 305 -21.19 -11.38 -3.78
CA ASP A 305 -22.20 -10.78 -4.65
C ASP A 305 -22.22 -9.26 -4.41
N LEU A 306 -22.08 -8.48 -5.48
CA LEU A 306 -22.02 -7.03 -5.40
C LEU A 306 -23.11 -6.41 -6.29
N PRO A 307 -24.24 -5.94 -5.71
CA PRO A 307 -25.30 -5.29 -6.47
C PRO A 307 -24.89 -3.88 -6.92
N PRO A 308 -25.57 -3.28 -7.93
CA PRO A 308 -25.34 -1.89 -8.32
C PRO A 308 -25.48 -0.93 -7.13
N GLY A 309 -24.51 -0.05 -6.93
CA GLY A 309 -24.40 0.84 -5.78
C GLY A 309 -23.87 0.18 -4.50
N GLY A 310 -23.74 -1.16 -4.48
CA GLY A 310 -23.21 -1.93 -3.37
C GLY A 310 -21.72 -1.69 -3.11
N CYS A 311 -21.30 -2.01 -1.88
CA CYS A 311 -19.91 -1.94 -1.43
C CYS A 311 -19.56 -3.18 -0.62
N VAL A 312 -18.36 -3.72 -0.81
CA VAL A 312 -17.79 -4.78 0.04
C VAL A 312 -16.42 -4.35 0.53
N THR A 313 -16.17 -4.61 1.81
CA THR A 313 -14.89 -4.36 2.48
C THR A 313 -14.17 -5.68 2.68
N PHE A 314 -12.93 -5.75 2.20
CA PHE A 314 -11.95 -6.78 2.53
C PHE A 314 -10.91 -6.16 3.48
N VAL A 315 -10.58 -6.87 4.55
CA VAL A 315 -9.58 -6.43 5.54
C VAL A 315 -8.57 -7.55 5.73
N ALA A 316 -7.28 -7.22 5.72
CA ALA A 316 -6.21 -8.13 6.10
C ALA A 316 -5.34 -7.53 7.18
N SER A 317 -5.01 -8.31 8.21
CA SER A 317 -4.32 -7.83 9.40
C SER A 317 -3.44 -8.90 10.05
N SER A 318 -2.32 -8.48 10.63
CA SER A 318 -1.51 -9.32 11.53
C SER A 318 -1.70 -8.99 13.01
N GLU A 319 -2.69 -8.16 13.36
CA GLU A 319 -2.98 -7.79 14.74
C GLU A 319 -3.62 -8.97 15.50
N LEU A 320 -3.31 -9.10 16.79
CA LEU A 320 -3.82 -10.18 17.64
C LEU A 320 -5.36 -10.16 17.76
N ASP A 321 -5.97 -8.98 17.66
CA ASP A 321 -7.42 -8.77 17.74
C ASP A 321 -8.07 -8.56 16.36
N ALA A 322 -7.44 -9.03 15.28
CA ALA A 322 -7.94 -8.86 13.92
C ALA A 322 -9.41 -9.32 13.70
N MET A 323 -9.89 -10.28 14.49
CA MET A 323 -11.29 -10.73 14.47
C MET A 323 -12.29 -9.70 14.99
N ARG A 324 -11.84 -8.65 15.67
CA ARG A 324 -12.66 -7.54 16.19
C ARG A 324 -12.60 -6.29 15.31
N LEU A 325 -11.78 -6.29 14.25
CA LEU A 325 -11.70 -5.16 13.33
C LEU A 325 -13.07 -4.88 12.70
N SER A 326 -13.37 -3.60 12.51
CA SER A 326 -14.58 -3.17 11.81
C SER A 326 -14.53 -3.62 10.36
N LEU A 327 -15.67 -4.07 9.84
CA LEU A 327 -15.87 -4.34 8.41
C LEU A 327 -16.65 -3.22 7.72
N ASP A 328 -17.01 -2.17 8.47
CA ASP A 328 -17.55 -0.92 7.93
C ASP A 328 -16.42 -0.09 7.32
N GLY A 329 -16.14 -0.36 6.05
CA GLY A 329 -15.08 0.30 5.30
C GLY A 329 -15.35 1.79 5.08
N ASP A 330 -16.61 2.23 5.04
CA ASP A 330 -16.93 3.66 4.87
C ASP A 330 -16.62 4.44 6.15
N ALA A 331 -16.94 3.88 7.33
CA ALA A 331 -16.57 4.46 8.62
C ALA A 331 -15.04 4.50 8.82
N GLU A 332 -14.34 3.41 8.50
CA GLU A 332 -12.87 3.35 8.61
C GLU A 332 -12.17 4.29 7.62
N LEU A 333 -12.69 4.43 6.40
CA LEU A 333 -12.21 5.41 5.41
C LEU A 333 -12.47 6.84 5.88
N ALA A 334 -13.63 7.12 6.48
CA ALA A 334 -13.94 8.43 7.03
C ALA A 334 -12.97 8.82 8.16
N MET A 335 -12.55 7.86 9.01
CA MET A 335 -11.52 8.08 10.01
C MET A 335 -10.15 8.41 9.38
N GLN A 336 -9.76 7.72 8.32
CA GLN A 336 -8.55 8.04 7.56
C GLN A 336 -8.59 9.46 6.98
N HIS A 337 -9.70 9.84 6.35
CA HIS A 337 -9.88 11.20 5.82
C HIS A 337 -9.92 12.26 6.92
N ALA A 338 -10.51 11.97 8.08
CA ALA A 338 -10.50 12.88 9.23
C ALA A 338 -9.08 13.11 9.75
N TYR A 339 -8.27 12.04 9.82
CA TYR A 339 -6.85 12.15 10.15
C TYR A 339 -6.11 13.04 9.16
N GLU A 340 -6.23 12.81 7.85
CA GLU A 340 -5.58 13.61 6.81
C GLU A 340 -6.00 15.09 6.84
N LYS A 341 -7.30 15.36 7.01
CA LYS A 341 -7.82 16.73 7.17
C LYS A 341 -7.23 17.42 8.39
N SER A 342 -6.99 16.69 9.48
CA SER A 342 -6.32 17.22 10.67
C SER A 342 -4.87 17.65 10.39
N LEU A 343 -4.15 16.92 9.53
CA LEU A 343 -2.78 17.25 9.13
C LEU A 343 -2.76 18.53 8.28
N LEU A 344 -3.68 18.63 7.31
CA LEU A 344 -3.84 19.84 6.50
C LEU A 344 -4.23 21.05 7.35
N HIS A 345 -5.09 20.86 8.35
CA HIS A 345 -5.45 21.92 9.29
C HIS A 345 -4.25 22.40 10.12
N LYS A 346 -3.42 21.48 10.63
CA LYS A 346 -2.16 21.83 11.34
C LYS A 346 -1.24 22.66 10.44
N PHE A 347 -1.09 22.26 9.18
CA PHE A 347 -0.28 22.97 8.19
C PHE A 347 -0.82 24.38 7.91
N GLU A 348 -2.12 24.52 7.64
CA GLU A 348 -2.75 25.82 7.37
C GLU A 348 -2.60 26.78 8.56
N ASN A 349 -2.77 26.28 9.80
CA ASN A 349 -2.56 27.06 11.02
C ASN A 349 -1.09 27.49 11.20
N ALA A 350 -0.13 26.63 10.91
CA ALA A 350 1.29 26.97 10.96
C ALA A 350 1.65 28.04 9.91
N ARG A 351 1.13 27.91 8.69
CA ARG A 351 1.29 28.91 7.62
C ARG A 351 0.70 30.27 8.01
N GLY A 352 -0.49 30.28 8.62
CA GLY A 352 -1.14 31.48 9.13
C GLY A 352 -0.28 32.22 10.15
N ARG A 353 0.19 31.50 11.19
CA ARG A 353 1.09 32.05 12.22
C ARG A 353 2.40 32.59 11.65
N SER A 354 3.01 31.88 10.70
CA SER A 354 4.24 32.33 10.04
C SER A 354 4.03 33.65 9.28
N THR A 355 2.91 33.75 8.55
CA THR A 355 2.55 34.97 7.80
C THR A 355 2.30 36.15 8.74
N GLU A 356 1.64 35.92 9.88
CA GLU A 356 1.40 36.95 10.90
C GLU A 356 2.70 37.42 11.55
N ARG A 357 3.62 36.50 11.86
CA ARG A 357 4.93 36.84 12.40
C ARG A 357 5.76 37.65 11.41
N GLN A 358 5.78 37.27 10.12
CA GLN A 358 6.47 38.04 9.08
C GLN A 358 5.91 39.45 8.94
N ALA A 359 4.57 39.60 8.98
CA ALA A 359 3.95 40.92 8.94
C ALA A 359 4.33 41.79 10.16
N ALA A 360 4.36 41.21 11.35
CA ALA A 360 4.75 41.91 12.57
C ALA A 360 6.23 42.33 12.57
N LEU A 361 7.13 41.49 12.05
CA LEU A 361 8.54 41.84 11.90
C LEU A 361 8.74 42.97 10.88
N ALA A 362 8.05 42.92 9.74
CA ALA A 362 8.13 43.97 8.73
C ALA A 362 7.69 45.34 9.28
N ASP A 363 6.69 45.37 10.16
CA ASP A 363 6.21 46.58 10.85
C ASP A 363 7.25 47.12 11.87
N GLN A 364 8.04 46.24 12.49
CA GLN A 364 9.08 46.60 13.47
C GLN A 364 10.42 47.00 12.84
N THR A 365 10.77 46.49 11.66
CA THR A 365 12.04 46.76 10.97
C THR A 365 12.03 48.02 10.10
N LEU A 366 10.94 48.80 10.08
CA LEU A 366 10.89 50.11 9.43
C LEU A 366 11.72 51.15 10.22
N SER A 367 13.04 50.97 10.18
CA SER A 367 14.00 52.05 10.44
C SER A 367 14.04 52.97 9.21
N PRO A 368 14.05 54.32 9.37
CA PRO A 368 14.00 55.25 8.24
C PRO A 368 15.18 55.15 7.25
N LEU A 369 16.24 54.41 7.58
CA LEU A 369 17.51 54.41 6.84
C LEU A 369 17.64 53.33 5.76
N TRP A 370 16.68 52.42 5.60
CA TRP A 370 16.76 51.31 4.63
C TRP A 370 15.72 51.37 3.50
N ASN A 371 15.07 52.52 3.31
CA ASN A 371 13.85 52.62 2.50
C ASN A 371 14.03 52.74 0.97
N GLU A 372 15.24 52.71 0.40
CA GLU A 372 15.40 52.97 -1.04
C GLU A 372 15.84 51.81 -1.93
N ALA A 373 16.15 50.60 -1.42
CA ALA A 373 16.77 49.59 -2.29
C ALA A 373 16.10 48.21 -2.42
N ILE A 374 15.17 47.78 -1.56
CA ILE A 374 14.57 46.43 -1.70
C ILE A 374 13.10 46.40 -1.26
N PHE A 375 12.23 47.11 -1.98
CA PHE A 375 10.79 46.81 -1.91
C PHE A 375 10.46 45.73 -2.94
N ASP A 376 10.57 44.46 -2.53
CA ASP A 376 9.88 43.38 -3.23
C ASP A 376 8.37 43.58 -3.04
N ASP A 377 7.64 43.90 -4.11
CA ASP A 377 6.20 44.16 -4.13
C ASP A 377 5.37 43.00 -3.52
N ARG A 378 5.99 41.81 -3.39
CA ARG A 378 5.49 40.63 -2.68
C ARG A 378 5.32 40.81 -1.16
N LEU A 379 5.90 41.84 -0.55
CA LEU A 379 5.84 42.12 0.90
C LEU A 379 4.87 43.25 1.26
N SER A 380 4.14 43.83 0.30
CA SER A 380 3.16 44.88 0.61
C SER A 380 2.00 44.36 1.51
N PRO A 381 1.44 45.19 2.42
CA PRO A 381 0.31 44.77 3.28
C PRO A 381 -0.91 44.28 2.50
N LYS A 382 -1.12 44.78 1.27
CA LYS A 382 -2.18 44.33 0.36
C LYS A 382 -1.88 42.94 -0.23
N SER A 383 -0.64 42.65 -0.65
CA SER A 383 -0.25 41.34 -1.17
C SER A 383 -0.19 40.28 -0.06
N MET A 384 0.21 40.64 1.17
CA MET A 384 0.09 39.78 2.34
C MET A 384 -1.37 39.46 2.71
N LYS A 385 -2.28 40.44 2.70
CA LYS A 385 -3.72 40.19 2.91
C LYS A 385 -4.33 39.30 1.82
N LYS A 386 -3.88 39.44 0.56
CA LYS A 386 -4.28 38.59 -0.57
C LYS A 386 -3.76 37.14 -0.40
N ARG A 387 -2.50 36.95 0.02
CA ARG A 387 -1.91 35.63 0.34
C ARG A 387 -2.56 34.95 1.55
N ARG A 388 -2.93 35.71 2.58
CA ARG A 388 -3.71 35.20 3.74
C ARG A 388 -5.07 34.63 3.32
N ARG A 389 -5.68 35.16 2.26
CA ARG A 389 -6.99 34.71 1.73
C ARG A 389 -6.90 33.64 0.64
N ALA A 390 -5.72 33.42 0.04
CA ALA A 390 -5.56 32.40 -0.98
C ALA A 390 -5.57 30.99 -0.35
N SER A 391 -6.47 30.13 -0.84
CA SER A 391 -6.47 28.70 -0.55
C SER A 391 -5.14 28.09 -0.96
N VAL A 392 -4.62 27.17 -0.15
CA VAL A 392 -3.40 26.42 -0.50
C VAL A 392 -3.64 25.62 -1.79
N GLU A 393 -2.69 25.67 -2.72
CA GLU A 393 -2.75 24.89 -3.95
C GLU A 393 -2.88 23.38 -3.66
N PRO A 394 -3.71 22.63 -4.40
CA PRO A 394 -3.92 21.20 -4.16
C PRO A 394 -2.63 20.36 -4.17
N CYS A 395 -1.64 20.71 -5.00
CA CYS A 395 -0.34 20.03 -5.05
C CYS A 395 0.45 20.16 -3.73
N ILE A 396 0.41 21.33 -3.08
CA ILE A 396 1.05 21.54 -1.78
C ILE A 396 0.33 20.72 -0.71
N LYS A 397 -1.01 20.65 -0.73
CA LYS A 397 -1.77 19.78 0.17
C LYS A 397 -1.36 18.31 -0.01
N GLN A 398 -1.20 17.86 -1.26
CA GLN A 398 -0.73 16.50 -1.55
C GLN A 398 0.66 16.24 -0.97
N LEU A 399 1.60 17.19 -1.10
CA LEU A 399 2.94 17.07 -0.50
C LEU A 399 2.91 17.00 1.03
N VAL A 400 2.02 17.77 1.68
CA VAL A 400 1.84 17.71 3.14
C VAL A 400 1.32 16.35 3.60
N LEU A 401 0.43 15.73 2.81
CA LEU A 401 -0.05 14.37 3.09
C LEU A 401 1.03 13.32 2.80
N ALA A 402 1.76 13.45 1.69
CA ALA A 402 2.87 12.55 1.34
C ALA A 402 3.99 12.59 2.40
N ALA A 403 4.26 13.74 3.00
CA ALA A 403 5.22 13.88 4.10
C ALA A 403 4.86 13.03 5.32
N ASP A 404 3.58 12.74 5.56
CA ASP A 404 3.15 11.88 6.66
C ASP A 404 3.65 10.45 6.52
N GLN A 405 3.74 9.95 5.28
CA GLN A 405 4.06 8.55 4.99
C GLN A 405 5.41 8.12 5.55
N PHE A 406 6.34 9.06 5.75
CA PHE A 406 7.71 8.82 6.23
C PHE A 406 7.88 8.96 7.75
N ILE A 407 6.86 9.46 8.46
CA ILE A 407 6.93 9.64 9.92
C ILE A 407 6.42 8.36 10.59
N ILE A 408 7.24 7.77 11.43
CA ILE A 408 6.96 6.48 12.08
C ILE A 408 7.06 6.54 13.60
N SER A 409 6.43 5.59 14.27
CA SER A 409 6.60 5.37 15.71
C SER A 409 7.79 4.43 15.97
N ARG A 410 8.63 4.76 16.97
CA ARG A 410 9.78 3.94 17.41
C ARG A 410 9.93 4.02 18.93
N GLY A 411 9.78 2.88 19.63
CA GLY A 411 10.10 2.76 21.06
C GLY A 411 9.45 3.83 21.96
N GLY A 412 8.19 4.20 21.71
CA GLY A 412 7.46 5.25 22.44
C GLY A 412 7.71 6.69 21.95
N GLY A 413 8.63 6.90 21.01
CA GLY A 413 8.87 8.17 20.33
C GLY A 413 8.53 8.13 18.83
N ARG A 414 8.99 9.14 18.10
CA ARG A 414 8.87 9.25 16.64
C ARG A 414 10.24 9.16 15.97
N SER A 415 10.24 8.69 14.72
CA SER A 415 11.40 8.66 13.82
C SER A 415 10.97 8.91 12.38
N VAL A 416 11.93 8.99 11.46
CA VAL A 416 11.70 9.16 10.02
C VAL A 416 12.27 7.97 9.28
N VAL A 417 11.47 7.34 8.43
CA VAL A 417 11.96 6.36 7.45
C VAL A 417 12.58 7.12 6.29
N ALA A 418 13.85 6.85 6.02
CA ALA A 418 14.61 7.57 5.01
C ALA A 418 14.09 7.36 3.58
N GLY A 419 13.53 6.20 3.32
CA GLY A 419 12.88 5.88 2.06
C GLY A 419 12.34 4.47 2.11
N PHE A 420 11.06 4.32 1.76
CA PHE A 420 10.54 2.99 1.52
C PHE A 420 11.17 2.44 0.25
N HIS A 421 11.69 1.23 0.26
CA HIS A 421 11.52 0.14 1.25
C HIS A 421 12.87 -0.35 1.83
N TRP A 422 13.99 0.04 1.22
CA TRP A 422 15.35 -0.36 1.60
C TRP A 422 15.83 0.27 2.90
N PHE A 423 15.31 1.44 3.27
CA PHE A 423 15.88 2.20 4.37
C PHE A 423 15.01 2.14 5.62
N THR A 424 15.66 2.06 6.77
CA THR A 424 15.08 2.22 8.11
C THR A 424 15.29 3.67 8.56
N ASP A 425 15.42 3.93 9.85
CA ASP A 425 15.88 5.21 10.35
C ASP A 425 17.39 5.34 10.16
N TRP A 426 17.80 6.31 9.34
CA TRP A 426 19.20 6.59 9.03
C TRP A 426 19.48 8.07 9.30
N ALA A 427 20.67 8.38 9.82
CA ALA A 427 21.13 9.77 9.96
C ALA A 427 21.83 10.29 8.70
N ARG A 428 22.55 9.47 7.90
CA ARG A 428 23.08 9.83 6.55
C ARG A 428 23.54 8.63 5.68
N ASP A 429 23.58 8.83 4.35
CA ASP A 429 24.06 7.95 3.26
C ASP A 429 25.57 8.11 2.91
N VAL A 430 26.19 7.04 2.37
CA VAL A 430 27.60 6.95 1.94
C VAL A 430 27.69 6.94 0.40
N ARG A 431 28.55 7.82 -0.12
CA ARG A 431 28.72 8.06 -1.56
C ARG A 431 29.41 6.90 -2.30
N ARG A 432 28.65 6.11 -3.06
CA ARG A 432 28.89 5.85 -4.50
C ARG A 432 27.61 5.33 -5.16
N THR A 433 26.90 6.27 -5.81
CA THR A 433 25.83 6.08 -6.80
C THR A 433 24.39 6.06 -6.23
N TYR A 434 23.87 7.27 -6.02
CA TYR A 434 22.46 7.74 -5.92
C TYR A 434 21.55 7.29 -4.75
N SER A 435 21.25 8.27 -3.87
CA SER A 435 20.02 8.49 -3.07
C SER A 435 19.88 7.82 -1.68
N SER A 436 20.18 8.52 -0.57
CA SER A 436 19.20 9.27 0.28
C SER A 436 19.78 9.89 1.59
N LEU A 437 19.94 11.22 1.60
CA LEU A 437 20.23 12.06 2.79
C LEU A 437 18.93 12.42 3.53
N SER A 438 18.66 11.88 4.72
CA SER A 438 17.23 11.66 5.03
C SER A 438 16.65 12.37 6.26
N THR A 439 17.13 12.17 7.49
CA THR A 439 16.33 12.62 8.66
C THR A 439 16.49 14.12 8.97
N MET A 440 17.70 14.62 9.25
CA MET A 440 17.87 16.01 9.74
C MET A 440 17.63 17.08 8.67
N ILE A 441 17.93 16.78 7.40
CA ILE A 441 17.63 17.70 6.29
C ILE A 441 16.13 17.75 6.00
N SER A 442 15.43 16.61 6.05
CA SER A 442 14.00 16.57 5.77
C SER A 442 13.15 17.00 6.97
N LEU A 443 13.68 16.95 8.19
CA LEU A 443 12.95 17.24 9.42
C LEU A 443 12.18 18.57 9.36
N PRO A 444 12.76 19.71 8.93
CA PRO A 444 12.01 20.96 8.82
C PRO A 444 10.84 20.88 7.84
N GLY A 445 11.03 20.25 6.68
CA GLY A 445 9.98 20.07 5.67
C GLY A 445 8.87 19.13 6.15
N LEU A 446 9.22 18.01 6.79
CA LEU A 446 8.29 17.00 7.28
C LEU A 446 7.50 17.47 8.51
N THR A 447 8.09 18.32 9.37
CA THR A 447 7.52 18.64 10.69
C THR A 447 7.35 20.13 10.97
N ILE A 448 8.35 20.98 10.72
CA ILE A 448 8.28 22.40 11.10
C ILE A 448 7.36 23.17 10.16
N VAL A 449 7.54 22.99 8.85
CA VAL A 449 6.71 23.63 7.82
C VAL A 449 5.27 23.14 7.90
N THR A 450 5.06 21.86 8.22
CA THR A 450 3.75 21.21 8.36
C THR A 450 3.07 21.48 9.71
N GLY A 451 3.73 22.19 10.64
CA GLY A 451 3.16 22.57 11.94
C GLY A 451 3.16 21.46 13.00
N ARG A 452 3.89 20.37 12.77
CA ARG A 452 4.01 19.18 13.62
C ARG A 452 5.19 19.29 14.59
N TYR A 453 5.22 20.35 15.38
CA TYR A 453 6.35 20.66 16.28
C TYR A 453 6.56 19.63 17.39
N ASP A 454 5.49 18.98 17.84
CA ASP A 454 5.50 17.87 18.78
C ASP A 454 6.25 16.65 18.22
N VAL A 455 6.00 16.33 16.94
CA VAL A 455 6.71 15.27 16.22
C VAL A 455 8.18 15.63 16.05
N ALA A 456 8.49 16.88 15.68
CA ALA A 456 9.87 17.36 15.56
C ALA A 456 10.65 17.18 16.86
N ARG A 457 10.07 17.65 17.99
CA ARG A 457 10.63 17.48 19.32
C ARG A 457 10.84 16.00 19.64
N SER A 458 9.85 15.15 19.38
CA SER A 458 9.95 13.72 19.66
C SER A 458 11.07 13.05 18.88
N ILE A 459 11.24 13.37 17.59
CA ILE A 459 12.33 12.85 16.76
C ILE A 459 13.69 13.28 17.33
N LEU A 460 13.87 14.56 17.62
CA LEU A 460 15.12 15.07 18.18
C LEU A 460 15.47 14.41 19.53
N GLN A 461 14.46 14.20 20.39
CA GLN A 461 14.62 13.48 21.67
C GLN A 461 14.93 11.99 21.50
N THR A 462 14.42 11.35 20.45
CA THR A 462 14.75 9.96 20.12
C THR A 462 16.23 9.88 19.70
N PHE A 463 16.67 10.74 18.80
CA PHE A 463 18.04 10.75 18.28
C PHE A 463 19.07 11.18 19.32
N SER A 464 18.73 12.11 20.22
CA SER A 464 19.65 12.60 21.27
C SER A 464 20.15 11.49 22.20
N LYS A 465 19.39 10.40 22.36
CA LYS A 465 19.77 9.25 23.19
C LYS A 465 20.96 8.47 22.64
N TYR A 466 21.27 8.66 21.36
CA TYR A 466 22.32 7.94 20.64
C TYR A 466 23.54 8.83 20.36
N VAL A 467 23.63 10.03 20.95
CA VAL A 467 24.84 10.86 20.80
C VAL A 467 26.00 10.19 21.53
N SER A 468 27.08 9.90 20.81
CA SER A 468 28.31 9.33 21.35
C SER A 468 29.50 10.18 20.90
N LYS A 469 30.35 10.59 21.85
CA LYS A 469 31.54 11.44 21.60
C LYS A 469 31.20 12.70 20.77
N GLY A 470 30.00 13.25 20.98
CA GLY A 470 29.52 14.43 20.25
C GLY A 470 29.03 14.17 18.83
N MET A 471 28.85 12.91 18.40
CA MET A 471 28.36 12.53 17.07
C MET A 471 27.09 11.67 17.15
N LEU A 472 26.24 11.78 16.13
CA LEU A 472 25.13 10.85 15.89
C LEU A 472 25.58 9.64 15.04
N PRO A 473 24.99 8.45 15.24
CA PRO A 473 25.27 7.30 14.39
C PRO A 473 24.70 7.53 12.99
N ASN A 474 25.40 7.07 11.97
CA ASN A 474 25.05 7.17 10.56
C ASN A 474 23.82 6.32 10.20
N ARG A 475 23.77 5.11 10.75
CA ARG A 475 22.74 4.09 10.52
C ARG A 475 22.28 3.54 11.87
N PHE A 476 21.00 3.22 11.96
CA PHE A 476 20.48 2.35 13.01
C PHE A 476 20.39 0.91 12.46
N PRO A 477 20.92 -0.10 13.17
CA PRO A 477 20.84 -1.49 12.70
C PRO A 477 19.41 -1.97 12.48
N ASP A 478 19.18 -2.67 11.36
CA ASP A 478 17.86 -3.17 10.95
C ASP A 478 17.36 -4.33 11.82
N ASP A 479 18.24 -4.95 12.60
CA ASP A 479 17.94 -6.02 13.55
C ASP A 479 17.54 -5.52 14.95
N GLY A 480 17.63 -4.20 15.17
CA GLY A 480 17.31 -3.53 16.43
C GLY A 480 18.46 -3.51 17.43
N SER A 481 19.65 -3.98 17.07
CA SER A 481 20.86 -3.86 17.90
C SER A 481 21.28 -2.40 18.10
N ALA A 482 22.05 -2.15 19.15
CA ALA A 482 22.60 -0.82 19.40
C ALA A 482 23.65 -0.47 18.34
N PRO A 483 23.74 0.80 17.87
CA PRO A 483 24.79 1.23 16.97
C PRO A 483 26.18 0.94 17.55
N THR A 484 27.07 0.44 16.70
CA THR A 484 28.47 0.13 17.00
C THR A 484 29.37 1.33 16.69
N GLU A 485 30.65 1.30 17.09
CA GLU A 485 31.60 2.38 16.76
C GLU A 485 31.71 2.63 15.25
N GLU A 486 31.54 1.60 14.41
CA GLU A 486 31.56 1.72 12.94
C GLU A 486 30.40 2.56 12.39
N ASP A 487 29.28 2.64 13.12
CA ASP A 487 28.13 3.45 12.76
C ASP A 487 28.39 4.94 13.03
N TYR A 488 29.34 5.33 13.87
CA TYR A 488 29.61 6.74 14.21
C TYR A 488 30.59 7.41 13.25
N ASN A 489 30.30 7.34 11.95
CA ASN A 489 31.11 7.92 10.87
C ASN A 489 30.44 9.12 10.16
N ASN A 490 29.60 9.88 10.89
CA ASN A 490 28.68 10.88 10.34
C ASN A 490 28.80 12.28 10.98
N ALA A 491 29.83 13.03 10.60
CA ALA A 491 30.04 14.40 11.11
C ALA A 491 28.97 15.40 10.65
N ASP A 492 28.47 15.29 9.42
CA ASP A 492 27.50 16.21 8.82
C ASP A 492 26.06 15.97 9.26
N GLY A 493 25.65 14.71 9.48
CA GLY A 493 24.38 14.44 10.15
C GLY A 493 24.33 15.00 11.58
N THR A 494 25.49 15.09 12.23
CA THR A 494 25.65 15.72 13.54
C THR A 494 25.54 17.25 13.45
N VAL A 495 26.12 17.89 12.43
CA VAL A 495 26.01 19.35 12.22
C VAL A 495 24.59 19.79 11.90
N GLY A 496 23.80 18.94 11.26
CA GLY A 496 22.39 19.22 10.96
C GLY A 496 21.42 19.05 12.14
N PHE A 497 21.85 18.39 13.22
CA PHE A 497 21.07 18.17 14.45
C PHE A 497 21.23 19.34 15.41
#